data_AF-A0A1G7LXQ2-F1
#
_entry.id   AF-A0A1G7LXQ2-F1
#
_cell.length_a   1.000
_cell.length_b   1.000
_cell.length_c   1.000
_cell.angle_alpha   90.00
_cell.angle_beta   90.00
_cell.angle_gamma   90.00
#
_symmetry.space_group_name_H-M   'P 1'
#
loop_
_entity.id
_entity.type
_entity.pdbx_description
1 polymer ?
#
loop_
_entity_poly.entity_id
_entity_poly.type
_entity_poly.pdbx_seq_one_letter_code
_entity_poly.pdbx_strand_id
1 'polypeptide(L)'
;MNKTQKALVALLSALLLFFGFVIIRVGVAKPTSTVKLNKIPAGEYDPAVWGQYYPLQYASFKKNAEMAPSPGGFGGSAKVQNSERQPEILTNFKGMPFSIDYTEDRGHIYSLEDLRETKRINAKSPGACITCKTPYLEKFYQEAGWGYAKTPLAELLAKTPNHGSISCANCHDPATMNLRVINPAFIEAQQRRGIDVSKATREEMRSYVCAQCHVEYYFEPGTTKVVFPWDKGLKPDQMYEYYAEKPSNFIQDWQHPDSKAAMLKAQHPDFETWSTGVHGKAGVSCADCHMPYMRQDGQKYTSHWVTSPLKHLDASCSTCHDQGTAWLKEQVQTIQNHSWQLQHSAGLAVAKAHEAIKKAGEVPNVDQAELAKARELVRKAQWYWDFVAAENSMGFHNPDQVLNTCGQAIEMSYKAIEAANKAAGVGIL
;
A
#
# COMPACT_ATOMS: atom_id res chain seq x y z
N MET A 1 -52.26 -38.87 -30.42
CA MET A 1 -51.06 -39.10 -29.58
C MET A 1 -51.47 -39.51 -28.17
N ASN A 2 -50.91 -40.62 -27.68
CA ASN A 2 -51.09 -41.03 -26.28
C ASN A 2 -50.32 -40.10 -25.32
N LYS A 3 -50.58 -40.21 -24.01
CA LYS A 3 -49.93 -39.34 -22.99
C LYS A 3 -48.40 -39.39 -23.08
N THR A 4 -47.83 -40.55 -23.34
CA THR A 4 -46.38 -40.77 -23.47
C THR A 4 -45.80 -40.04 -24.69
N GLN A 5 -46.48 -40.08 -25.83
CA GLN A 5 -46.08 -39.36 -27.04
C GLN A 5 -46.14 -37.83 -26.84
N LYS A 6 -47.15 -37.32 -26.13
CA LYS A 6 -47.24 -35.88 -25.81
C LYS A 6 -46.10 -35.44 -24.89
N ALA A 7 -45.73 -36.25 -23.90
CA ALA A 7 -44.60 -35.99 -23.01
C ALA A 7 -43.26 -36.01 -23.74
N LEU A 8 -43.05 -36.98 -24.64
CA LEU A 8 -41.84 -37.07 -25.47
C LEU A 8 -41.70 -35.87 -26.40
N VAL A 9 -42.78 -35.43 -27.05
CA VAL A 9 -42.77 -34.24 -27.91
C VAL A 9 -42.49 -32.97 -27.10
N ALA A 10 -43.07 -32.84 -25.90
CA ALA A 10 -42.79 -31.71 -25.01
C ALA A 10 -41.32 -31.69 -24.56
N LEU A 11 -40.76 -32.84 -24.19
CA LEU A 11 -39.35 -32.99 -23.79
C LEU A 11 -38.41 -32.67 -24.96
N LEU A 12 -38.66 -33.22 -26.15
CA LEU A 12 -37.88 -32.93 -27.36
C LEU A 12 -37.94 -31.45 -27.73
N SER A 13 -39.12 -30.82 -27.61
CA SER A 13 -39.27 -29.37 -27.86
C SER A 13 -38.49 -28.54 -26.84
N ALA A 14 -38.53 -28.90 -25.55
CA ALA A 14 -37.76 -28.23 -24.52
C ALA A 14 -36.24 -28.39 -24.72
N LEU A 15 -35.78 -29.58 -25.10
CA LEU A 15 -34.39 -29.85 -25.42
C LEU A 15 -33.95 -29.07 -26.67
N LEU A 16 -34.75 -29.05 -27.73
CA LEU A 16 -34.46 -28.26 -28.94
C LEU A 16 -34.40 -26.77 -28.66
N LEU A 17 -35.28 -26.24 -27.82
CA LEU A 17 -35.23 -24.83 -27.40
C LEU A 17 -34.00 -24.54 -26.53
N PHE A 18 -33.67 -25.42 -25.59
CA PHE A 18 -32.50 -25.28 -24.73
C PHE A 18 -31.19 -25.36 -25.53
N PHE A 19 -31.01 -26.41 -26.34
CA PHE A 19 -29.82 -26.56 -27.17
C PHE A 19 -29.76 -25.51 -28.29
N GLY A 20 -30.91 -25.10 -28.86
CA GLY A 20 -30.98 -23.98 -29.80
C GLY A 20 -30.52 -22.67 -29.16
N PHE A 21 -30.97 -22.38 -27.93
CA PHE A 21 -30.50 -21.23 -27.16
C PHE A 21 -29.00 -21.30 -26.85
N VAL A 22 -28.49 -22.46 -26.44
CA VAL A 22 -27.06 -22.68 -26.18
C VAL A 22 -26.24 -22.49 -27.45
N ILE A 23 -26.66 -23.07 -28.58
CA ILE A 23 -25.97 -22.92 -29.88
C ILE A 23 -25.98 -21.46 -30.34
N ILE A 24 -27.09 -20.74 -30.19
CA ILE A 24 -27.17 -19.32 -30.52
C ILE A 24 -26.23 -18.51 -29.61
N ARG A 25 -26.22 -18.76 -28.30
CA ARG A 25 -25.37 -18.02 -27.34
C ARG A 25 -23.88 -18.33 -27.48
N VAL A 26 -23.52 -19.56 -27.80
CA VAL A 26 -22.12 -20.01 -27.91
C VAL A 26 -21.55 -19.79 -29.33
N GLY A 27 -22.38 -19.99 -30.36
CA GLY A 27 -21.97 -20.00 -31.76
C GLY A 27 -22.21 -18.71 -32.53
N VAL A 28 -23.36 -18.04 -32.33
CA VAL A 28 -23.81 -16.91 -33.17
C VAL A 28 -23.64 -15.56 -32.45
N ALA A 29 -24.10 -15.47 -31.20
CA ALA A 29 -23.98 -14.28 -30.36
C ALA A 29 -22.71 -14.34 -29.50
N LYS A 30 -21.55 -14.54 -30.15
CA LYS A 30 -20.27 -14.38 -29.44
C LYS A 30 -20.21 -12.94 -28.92
N PRO A 31 -20.05 -12.70 -27.61
CA PRO A 31 -19.76 -11.35 -27.15
C PRO A 31 -18.54 -10.86 -27.90
N THR A 32 -18.58 -9.60 -28.37
CA THR A 32 -17.45 -8.92 -29.02
C THR A 32 -16.24 -9.00 -28.09
N SER A 33 -15.44 -10.03 -28.25
CA SER A 33 -14.42 -10.44 -27.28
C SER A 33 -13.04 -9.85 -27.57
N THR A 34 -12.90 -9.10 -28.66
CA THR A 34 -11.66 -8.41 -28.98
C THR A 34 -11.78 -6.97 -28.55
N VAL A 35 -11.21 -6.65 -27.38
CA VAL A 35 -10.76 -5.29 -27.10
C VAL A 35 -9.90 -4.89 -28.29
N LYS A 36 -10.38 -3.97 -29.14
CA LYS A 36 -9.56 -3.46 -30.23
C LYS A 36 -8.45 -2.64 -29.58
N LEU A 37 -7.22 -3.09 -29.75
CA LEU A 37 -6.06 -2.31 -29.35
C LEU A 37 -6.08 -1.01 -30.16
N ASN A 38 -6.27 0.10 -29.45
CA ASN A 38 -6.15 1.42 -30.03
C ASN A 38 -4.84 2.02 -29.55
N LYS A 39 -4.05 2.55 -30.48
CA LYS A 39 -2.78 3.18 -30.17
C LYS A 39 -3.06 4.54 -29.56
N ILE A 40 -2.87 4.66 -28.25
CA ILE A 40 -2.94 5.94 -27.55
C ILE A 40 -1.58 6.65 -27.76
N PRO A 41 -1.54 7.98 -28.01
CA PRO A 41 -0.29 8.71 -28.16
C PRO A 41 0.63 8.56 -26.94
N ALA A 42 1.94 8.51 -27.18
CA ALA A 42 2.92 8.55 -26.09
C ALA A 42 2.79 9.89 -25.33
N GLY A 43 2.87 9.83 -24.00
CA GLY A 43 2.68 11.00 -23.14
C GLY A 43 1.22 11.41 -22.92
N GLU A 44 0.24 10.66 -23.41
CA GLU A 44 -1.17 10.85 -23.06
C GLU A 44 -1.46 10.27 -21.67
N TYR A 45 -1.80 11.13 -20.72
CA TYR A 45 -1.98 10.78 -19.32
C TYR A 45 -3.42 10.99 -18.82
N ASP A 46 -4.30 11.60 -19.61
CA ASP A 46 -5.71 11.79 -19.24
C ASP A 46 -6.48 10.46 -19.34
N PRO A 47 -6.93 9.87 -18.21
CA PRO A 47 -7.66 8.60 -18.26
C PRO A 47 -8.98 8.69 -19.04
N ALA A 48 -9.55 9.87 -19.25
CA ALA A 48 -10.76 10.04 -20.07
C ALA A 48 -10.49 9.70 -21.55
N VAL A 49 -9.30 10.05 -22.08
CA VAL A 49 -8.90 9.69 -23.45
C VAL A 49 -8.77 8.17 -23.58
N TRP A 50 -8.17 7.52 -22.58
CA TRP A 50 -8.04 6.06 -22.53
C TRP A 50 -9.41 5.38 -22.43
N GLY A 51 -10.34 5.98 -21.67
CA GLY A 51 -11.70 5.49 -21.47
C GLY A 51 -12.58 5.46 -22.72
N GLN A 52 -12.24 6.23 -23.77
CA GLN A 52 -12.92 6.13 -25.07
C GLN A 52 -12.68 4.77 -25.74
N TYR A 53 -11.54 4.14 -25.45
CA TYR A 53 -11.13 2.85 -26.02
C TYR A 53 -11.34 1.68 -25.05
N TYR A 54 -11.26 1.94 -23.75
CA TYR A 54 -11.38 0.94 -22.67
C TYR A 54 -12.51 1.32 -21.68
N PRO A 55 -13.78 1.39 -22.15
CA PRO A 55 -14.88 1.96 -21.37
C PRO A 55 -15.22 1.17 -20.09
N LEU A 56 -15.08 -0.16 -20.09
CA LEU A 56 -15.34 -0.99 -18.90
C LEU A 56 -14.29 -0.75 -17.81
N GLN A 57 -13.01 -0.72 -18.19
CA GLN A 57 -11.89 -0.46 -17.29
C GLN A 57 -11.99 0.96 -16.73
N TYR A 58 -12.29 1.94 -17.58
CA TYR A 58 -12.46 3.33 -17.15
C TYR A 58 -13.68 3.53 -16.24
N ALA A 59 -14.83 2.92 -16.56
CA ALA A 59 -16.00 2.94 -15.68
C ALA A 59 -15.69 2.32 -14.31
N SER A 60 -14.95 1.21 -14.29
CA SER A 60 -14.48 0.58 -13.05
C SER A 60 -13.47 1.47 -12.29
N PHE A 61 -12.54 2.11 -12.98
CA PHE A 61 -11.58 3.06 -12.39
C PHE A 61 -12.28 4.25 -11.74
N LYS A 62 -13.36 4.78 -12.33
CA LYS A 62 -14.13 5.87 -11.74
C LYS A 62 -14.80 5.51 -10.40
N LYS A 63 -15.01 4.22 -10.10
CA LYS A 63 -15.52 3.78 -8.79
C LYS A 63 -14.55 4.05 -7.64
N ASN A 64 -13.27 4.36 -7.92
CA ASN A 64 -12.34 4.85 -6.90
C ASN A 64 -12.79 6.19 -6.28
N ALA A 65 -13.80 6.86 -6.84
CA ALA A 65 -14.48 8.01 -6.24
C ALA A 65 -15.36 7.65 -5.03
N GLU A 66 -15.73 6.38 -4.88
CA GLU A 66 -16.67 5.95 -3.86
C GLU A 66 -16.05 6.03 -2.45
N MET A 67 -16.68 6.82 -1.59
CA MET A 67 -16.32 6.96 -0.18
C MET A 67 -17.17 6.00 0.65
N ALA A 68 -16.54 4.98 1.24
CA ALA A 68 -17.21 4.09 2.18
C ALA A 68 -16.22 3.46 3.16
N PRO A 69 -16.61 3.22 4.42
CA PRO A 69 -15.83 2.38 5.31
C PRO A 69 -15.70 0.96 4.75
N SER A 70 -14.61 0.28 5.09
CA SER A 70 -14.44 -1.12 4.74
C SER A 70 -15.47 -2.01 5.46
N PRO A 71 -16.05 -3.02 4.81
CA PRO A 71 -16.91 -4.00 5.47
C PRO A 71 -16.22 -4.79 6.60
N GLY A 72 -14.88 -4.75 6.66
CA GLY A 72 -14.08 -5.37 7.72
C GLY A 72 -13.98 -4.56 9.01
N GLY A 73 -14.36 -3.27 9.00
CA GLY A 73 -14.21 -2.36 10.15
C GLY A 73 -12.85 -1.65 10.25
N PHE A 74 -11.88 -2.04 9.42
CA PHE A 74 -10.57 -1.40 9.28
C PHE A 74 -10.30 -1.04 7.83
N GLY A 75 -9.67 0.11 7.61
CA GLY A 75 -9.50 0.68 6.28
C GLY A 75 -10.80 1.23 5.69
N GLY A 76 -10.75 1.53 4.41
CA GLY A 76 -11.92 1.92 3.63
C GLY A 76 -11.55 2.96 2.60
N SER A 77 -12.36 3.99 2.50
CA SER A 77 -12.07 5.14 1.65
C SER A 77 -12.56 6.44 2.29
N ALA A 78 -13.08 6.39 3.53
CA ALA A 78 -13.52 7.59 4.22
C ALA A 78 -12.30 8.35 4.75
N LYS A 79 -12.17 9.63 4.38
CA LYS A 79 -11.06 10.50 4.80
C LYS A 79 -11.20 10.90 6.27
N VAL A 80 -10.77 10.02 7.16
CA VAL A 80 -10.77 10.22 8.63
C VAL A 80 -9.33 10.27 9.15
N GLN A 81 -9.07 11.00 10.24
CA GLN A 81 -7.74 11.06 10.83
C GLN A 81 -7.42 9.73 11.52
N ASN A 82 -6.26 9.15 11.24
CA ASN A 82 -5.82 7.91 11.88
C ASN A 82 -5.65 8.09 13.39
N SER A 83 -5.30 9.29 13.85
CA SER A 83 -5.19 9.64 15.27
C SER A 83 -6.51 9.59 16.05
N GLU A 84 -7.67 9.61 15.38
CA GLU A 84 -8.97 9.42 16.04
C GLU A 84 -9.13 7.98 16.56
N ARG A 85 -8.54 7.00 15.86
CA ARG A 85 -8.57 5.59 16.25
C ARG A 85 -7.27 5.15 16.95
N GLN A 86 -6.15 5.79 16.64
CA GLN A 86 -4.80 5.50 17.16
C GLN A 86 -4.23 6.78 17.81
N PRO A 87 -4.73 7.22 18.98
CA PRO A 87 -4.31 8.46 19.62
C PRO A 87 -2.79 8.49 19.93
N GLU A 88 -2.16 7.33 20.10
CA GLU A 88 -0.72 7.18 20.29
C GLU A 88 0.13 7.78 19.15
N ILE A 89 -0.42 7.90 17.93
CA ILE A 89 0.24 8.55 16.78
C ILE A 89 0.70 9.97 17.13
N LEU A 90 -0.08 10.71 17.93
CA LEU A 90 0.22 12.09 18.31
C LEU A 90 1.48 12.17 19.17
N THR A 91 1.72 11.16 20.02
CA THR A 91 2.95 11.06 20.80
C THR A 91 4.08 10.49 19.96
N ASN A 92 3.89 9.34 19.30
CA ASN A 92 4.97 8.63 18.60
C ASN A 92 5.55 9.43 17.42
N PHE A 93 4.73 10.23 16.73
CA PHE A 93 5.18 11.11 15.64
C PHE A 93 5.35 12.56 16.07
N LYS A 94 5.45 12.85 17.37
CA LYS A 94 5.63 14.22 17.84
C LYS A 94 6.86 14.85 17.19
N GLY A 95 6.69 16.06 16.67
CA GLY A 95 7.75 16.82 16.02
C GLY A 95 7.98 16.50 14.54
N MET A 96 7.17 15.62 13.93
CA MET A 96 7.20 15.38 12.48
C MET A 96 5.82 15.64 11.82
N PRO A 97 5.76 15.85 10.50
CA PRO A 97 4.51 16.24 9.84
C PRO A 97 3.34 15.27 10.02
N PHE A 98 3.61 13.97 10.21
CA PHE A 98 2.57 12.96 10.40
C PHE A 98 1.78 13.10 11.71
N SER A 99 2.27 13.81 12.73
CA SER A 99 1.46 14.13 13.91
C SER A 99 0.45 15.26 13.67
N ILE A 100 0.54 15.97 12.53
CA ILE A 100 -0.32 17.11 12.20
C ILE A 100 -1.52 16.64 11.36
N ASP A 101 -1.25 15.81 10.35
CA ASP A 101 -2.27 15.34 9.43
C ASP A 101 -1.87 13.99 8.83
N TYR A 102 -2.64 12.95 9.16
CA TYR A 102 -2.44 11.61 8.65
C TYR A 102 -3.79 10.90 8.60
N THR A 103 -4.40 10.94 7.42
CA THR A 103 -5.72 10.36 7.17
C THR A 103 -5.63 8.94 6.63
N GLU A 104 -6.70 8.18 6.82
CA GLU A 104 -7.00 6.96 6.08
C GLU A 104 -6.89 7.21 4.56
N ASP A 105 -6.34 6.22 3.84
CA ASP A 105 -6.15 6.30 2.40
C ASP A 105 -7.49 6.14 1.66
N ARG A 106 -7.54 6.68 0.44
CA ARG A 106 -8.72 6.57 -0.45
C ARG A 106 -8.31 6.38 -1.90
N GLY A 107 -9.29 6.28 -2.79
CA GLY A 107 -9.07 5.87 -4.16
C GLY A 107 -8.07 6.74 -4.93
N HIS A 108 -7.33 6.11 -5.85
CA HIS A 108 -6.23 6.70 -6.64
C HIS A 108 -6.55 8.05 -7.31
N ILE A 109 -7.81 8.30 -7.66
CA ILE A 109 -8.24 9.55 -8.28
C ILE A 109 -7.99 10.78 -7.40
N TYR A 110 -7.91 10.60 -6.08
CA TYR A 110 -7.68 11.67 -5.11
C TYR A 110 -6.20 11.88 -4.78
N SER A 111 -5.29 11.09 -5.34
CA SER A 111 -3.85 11.13 -5.01
C SER A 111 -3.24 12.53 -5.06
N LEU A 112 -3.57 13.35 -6.07
CA LEU A 112 -3.09 14.74 -6.13
C LEU A 112 -3.93 15.73 -5.31
N GLU A 113 -5.23 15.48 -5.13
CA GLU A 113 -6.08 16.30 -4.26
C GLU A 113 -5.58 16.21 -2.81
N ASP A 114 -5.40 14.99 -2.31
CA ASP A 114 -4.91 14.74 -0.95
C ASP A 114 -3.48 15.22 -0.75
N LEU A 115 -2.62 15.12 -1.77
CA LEU A 115 -1.28 15.69 -1.72
C LEU A 115 -1.31 17.23 -1.60
N ARG A 116 -2.26 17.91 -2.24
CA ARG A 116 -2.40 19.38 -2.16
C ARG A 116 -3.02 19.83 -0.84
N GLU A 117 -3.98 19.06 -0.33
CA GLU A 117 -4.74 19.42 0.87
C GLU A 117 -4.03 19.05 2.17
N THR A 118 -3.11 18.09 2.14
CA THR A 118 -2.48 17.62 3.37
C THR A 118 -1.68 18.72 4.06
N LYS A 119 -1.84 18.81 5.38
CA LYS A 119 -1.10 19.76 6.21
C LYS A 119 0.35 19.33 6.48
N ARG A 120 0.77 18.17 5.93
CA ARG A 120 2.14 17.68 6.05
C ARG A 120 3.13 18.45 5.17
N ILE A 121 2.67 18.96 4.02
CA ILE A 121 3.52 19.66 3.08
C ILE A 121 3.59 21.16 3.36
N ASN A 122 4.67 21.80 2.93
CA ASN A 122 4.86 23.24 2.99
C ASN A 122 5.66 23.72 1.77
N ALA A 123 5.96 25.03 1.71
CA ALA A 123 6.69 25.63 0.58
C ALA A 123 8.09 25.04 0.32
N LYS A 124 8.69 24.36 1.32
CA LYS A 124 9.99 23.68 1.21
C LYS A 124 9.88 22.19 0.91
N SER A 125 8.67 21.65 0.75
CA SER A 125 8.49 20.23 0.46
C SER A 125 9.17 19.86 -0.87
N PRO A 126 9.97 18.79 -0.90
CA PRO A 126 10.71 18.38 -2.09
C PRO A 126 9.78 17.77 -3.14
N GLY A 127 10.16 17.91 -4.41
CA GLY A 127 9.48 17.29 -5.55
C GLY A 127 9.39 15.77 -5.46
N ALA A 128 10.27 15.15 -4.67
CA ALA A 128 10.23 13.72 -4.33
C ALA A 128 8.84 13.24 -3.85
N CYS A 129 8.06 14.10 -3.17
CA CYS A 129 6.72 13.77 -2.69
C CYS A 129 5.71 13.44 -3.81
N ILE A 130 5.95 13.86 -5.05
CA ILE A 130 5.05 13.59 -6.19
C ILE A 130 5.27 12.21 -6.82
N THR A 131 6.39 11.55 -6.49
CA THR A 131 6.87 10.33 -7.17
C THR A 131 5.79 9.25 -7.27
N CYS A 132 5.01 9.05 -6.22
CA CYS A 132 3.98 8.01 -6.17
C CYS A 132 2.55 8.58 -6.34
N LYS A 133 2.38 9.69 -7.07
CA LYS A 133 1.09 10.44 -7.09
C LYS A 133 0.57 10.79 -8.48
N THR A 134 1.34 10.58 -9.54
CA THR A 134 0.97 11.00 -10.90
C THR A 134 1.70 10.20 -11.98
N PRO A 135 1.10 9.94 -13.16
CA PRO A 135 1.84 9.42 -14.31
C PRO A 135 2.82 10.45 -14.91
N TYR A 136 2.66 11.75 -14.61
CA TYR A 136 3.59 12.80 -15.04
C TYR A 136 5.01 12.63 -14.49
N LEU A 137 5.20 11.75 -13.50
CA LEU A 137 6.52 11.28 -13.07
C LEU A 137 7.39 10.86 -14.26
N GLU A 138 6.81 10.14 -15.23
CA GLU A 138 7.53 9.69 -16.43
C GLU A 138 8.16 10.88 -17.16
N LYS A 139 7.38 11.96 -17.35
CA LYS A 139 7.86 13.19 -17.98
C LYS A 139 8.92 13.89 -17.12
N PHE A 140 8.67 14.06 -15.82
CA PHE A 140 9.62 14.75 -14.93
C PHE A 140 10.96 14.03 -14.85
N TYR A 141 10.96 12.70 -14.82
CA TYR A 141 12.17 11.91 -14.81
C TYR A 141 12.87 11.89 -16.17
N GLN A 142 12.14 11.85 -17.29
CA GLN A 142 12.74 11.99 -18.63
C GLN A 142 13.45 13.34 -18.83
N GLU A 143 12.86 14.42 -18.32
CA GLU A 143 13.41 15.77 -18.49
C GLU A 143 14.60 16.06 -17.57
N ALA A 144 14.56 15.57 -16.32
CA ALA A 144 15.50 15.99 -15.27
C ALA A 144 16.23 14.84 -14.56
N GLY A 145 15.96 13.58 -14.90
CA GLY A 145 16.37 12.43 -14.09
C GLY A 145 15.91 12.61 -12.63
N TRP A 146 16.73 12.21 -11.67
CA TRP A 146 16.48 12.49 -10.24
C TRP A 146 16.52 13.99 -9.87
N GLY A 147 16.90 14.88 -10.78
CA GLY A 147 16.91 16.33 -10.55
C GLY A 147 15.54 16.89 -10.15
N TYR A 148 14.42 16.28 -10.61
CA TYR A 148 13.08 16.72 -10.22
C TYR A 148 12.84 16.58 -8.70
N ALA A 149 13.50 15.63 -8.04
CA ALA A 149 13.24 15.33 -6.64
C ALA A 149 13.57 16.50 -5.70
N LYS A 150 14.45 17.41 -6.13
CA LYS A 150 14.81 18.65 -5.42
C LYS A 150 13.98 19.86 -5.82
N THR A 151 13.32 19.81 -6.96
CA THR A 151 12.43 20.90 -7.41
C THR A 151 11.36 21.13 -6.34
N PRO A 152 11.03 22.37 -5.97
CA PRO A 152 9.93 22.63 -5.05
C PRO A 152 8.65 21.92 -5.51
N LEU A 153 8.00 21.18 -4.60
CA LEU A 153 6.82 20.37 -4.93
C LEU A 153 5.73 21.19 -5.64
N ALA A 154 5.54 22.44 -5.21
CA ALA A 154 4.57 23.36 -5.79
C ALA A 154 4.77 23.59 -7.30
N GLU A 155 6.01 23.62 -7.78
CA GLU A 155 6.30 23.79 -9.21
C GLU A 155 5.89 22.56 -10.02
N LEU A 156 6.13 21.36 -9.49
CA LEU A 156 5.71 20.11 -10.15
C LEU A 156 4.19 19.96 -10.13
N LEU A 157 3.54 20.33 -9.03
CA LEU A 157 2.08 20.35 -8.93
C LEU A 157 1.44 21.34 -9.92
N ALA A 158 2.05 22.51 -10.14
CA ALA A 158 1.60 23.49 -11.13
C ALA A 158 1.76 22.99 -12.58
N LYS A 159 2.76 22.14 -12.83
CA LYS A 159 2.97 21.47 -14.12
C LYS A 159 2.10 20.22 -14.32
N THR A 160 1.34 19.80 -13.30
CA THR A 160 0.51 18.61 -13.34
C THR A 160 -0.97 19.00 -13.44
N PRO A 161 -1.65 18.69 -14.57
CA PRO A 161 -3.07 18.98 -14.74
C PRO A 161 -3.97 18.32 -13.69
N ASN A 162 -5.20 18.80 -13.55
CA ASN A 162 -6.17 18.28 -12.56
C ASN A 162 -6.52 16.80 -12.77
N HIS A 163 -6.50 16.31 -14.02
CA HIS A 163 -6.68 14.89 -14.36
C HIS A 163 -5.40 14.06 -14.20
N GLY A 164 -4.33 14.65 -13.66
CA GLY A 164 -3.01 14.03 -13.52
C GLY A 164 -2.83 13.16 -12.29
N SER A 165 -3.89 12.83 -11.53
CA SER A 165 -3.82 11.80 -10.48
C SER A 165 -3.40 10.45 -11.05
N ILE A 166 -3.00 9.52 -10.18
CA ILE A 166 -2.69 8.13 -10.56
C ILE A 166 -3.77 7.58 -11.51
N SER A 167 -3.36 7.12 -12.70
CA SER A 167 -4.24 6.76 -13.80
C SER A 167 -3.71 5.56 -14.60
N CYS A 168 -4.33 5.28 -15.75
CA CYS A 168 -3.97 4.18 -16.64
C CYS A 168 -2.47 4.17 -17.00
N ALA A 169 -1.90 5.35 -17.27
CA ALA A 169 -0.54 5.50 -17.75
C ALA A 169 0.55 5.15 -16.72
N ASN A 170 0.21 5.09 -15.41
CA ASN A 170 1.14 4.63 -14.38
C ASN A 170 1.54 3.16 -14.53
N CYS A 171 0.66 2.35 -15.15
CA CYS A 171 0.79 0.90 -15.16
C CYS A 171 0.71 0.30 -16.56
N HIS A 172 0.22 1.04 -17.56
CA HIS A 172 0.05 0.55 -18.92
C HIS A 172 0.87 1.34 -19.93
N ASP A 173 1.49 0.63 -20.87
CA ASP A 173 2.05 1.21 -22.07
C ASP A 173 0.92 1.71 -23.00
N PRO A 174 0.92 2.98 -23.45
CA PRO A 174 -0.19 3.55 -24.23
C PRO A 174 -0.32 2.94 -25.63
N ALA A 175 0.74 2.37 -26.19
CA ALA A 175 0.72 1.79 -27.54
C ALA A 175 0.21 0.35 -27.55
N THR A 176 0.49 -0.41 -26.48
CA THR A 176 0.29 -1.88 -26.44
C THR A 176 -0.64 -2.34 -25.33
N MET A 177 -0.93 -1.50 -24.34
CA MET A 177 -1.58 -1.85 -23.08
C MET A 177 -0.84 -2.88 -22.22
N ASN A 178 0.38 -3.26 -22.58
CA ASN A 178 1.22 -4.11 -21.75
C ASN A 178 1.48 -3.42 -20.40
N LEU A 179 1.59 -4.22 -19.35
CA LEU A 179 1.96 -3.70 -18.05
C LEU A 179 3.39 -3.14 -18.12
N ARG A 180 3.60 -1.99 -17.47
CA ARG A 180 4.91 -1.34 -17.35
C ARG A 180 5.08 -0.76 -15.96
N VAL A 181 6.33 -0.53 -15.58
CA VAL A 181 6.68 0.30 -14.43
C VAL A 181 7.36 1.57 -14.93
N ILE A 182 7.01 2.71 -14.34
CA ILE A 182 7.57 4.02 -14.64
C ILE A 182 8.32 4.63 -13.45
N ASN A 183 8.17 4.09 -12.24
CA ASN A 183 8.82 4.65 -11.06
C ASN A 183 10.32 4.26 -11.01
N PRO A 184 11.25 5.22 -11.12
CA PRO A 184 12.68 4.94 -11.11
C PRO A 184 13.16 4.33 -9.77
N ALA A 185 12.54 4.69 -8.64
CA ALA A 185 12.93 4.13 -7.33
C ALA A 185 12.74 2.61 -7.29
N PHE A 186 11.62 2.12 -7.84
CA PHE A 186 11.32 0.69 -7.92
C PHE A 186 12.30 -0.03 -8.85
N ILE A 187 12.52 0.52 -10.04
CA ILE A 187 13.42 -0.08 -11.04
C ILE A 187 14.83 -0.21 -10.47
N GLU A 188 15.35 0.85 -9.85
CA GLU A 188 16.68 0.85 -9.26
C GLU A 188 16.78 -0.04 -8.02
N ALA A 189 15.74 -0.11 -7.18
CA ALA A 189 15.71 -1.03 -6.03
C ALA A 189 15.75 -2.49 -6.47
N GLN A 190 14.97 -2.85 -7.50
CA GLN A 190 15.00 -4.19 -8.08
C GLN A 190 16.36 -4.49 -8.73
N GLN A 191 16.95 -3.53 -9.43
CA GLN A 191 18.29 -3.68 -9.99
C GLN A 191 19.36 -3.95 -8.92
N ARG A 192 19.32 -3.23 -7.78
CA ARG A 192 20.25 -3.49 -6.65
C ARG A 192 20.06 -4.88 -6.05
N ARG A 193 18.87 -5.46 -6.18
CA ARG A 193 18.56 -6.85 -5.80
C ARG A 193 18.89 -7.87 -6.90
N GLY A 194 19.48 -7.45 -8.02
CA GLY A 194 19.82 -8.33 -9.15
C GLY A 194 18.62 -8.73 -10.01
N ILE A 195 17.49 -8.02 -9.91
CA ILE A 195 16.26 -8.31 -10.65
C ILE A 195 16.13 -7.34 -11.84
N ASP A 196 16.12 -7.90 -13.05
CA ASP A 196 15.87 -7.15 -14.29
C ASP A 196 14.36 -7.06 -14.57
N VAL A 197 13.76 -5.94 -14.17
CA VAL A 197 12.30 -5.72 -14.32
C VAL A 197 11.85 -5.75 -15.78
N SER A 198 12.73 -5.48 -16.76
CA SER A 198 12.38 -5.55 -18.18
C SER A 198 12.06 -6.98 -18.64
N LYS A 199 12.50 -7.99 -17.87
CA LYS A 199 12.24 -9.42 -18.11
C LYS A 199 11.14 -9.97 -17.20
N ALA A 200 10.48 -9.13 -16.41
CA ALA A 200 9.42 -9.56 -15.52
C ALA A 200 8.30 -10.25 -16.31
N THR A 201 7.90 -11.41 -15.83
CA THR A 201 6.75 -12.14 -16.36
C THR A 201 5.47 -11.35 -16.13
N ARG A 202 4.42 -11.68 -16.88
CA ARG A 202 3.09 -11.09 -16.66
C ARG A 202 2.60 -11.27 -15.22
N GLU A 203 2.91 -12.41 -14.60
CA GLU A 203 2.47 -12.71 -13.24
C GLU A 203 3.22 -11.87 -12.20
N GLU A 204 4.53 -11.65 -12.36
CA GLU A 204 5.27 -10.69 -11.51
C GLU A 204 4.76 -9.26 -11.68
N MET A 205 4.47 -8.86 -12.92
CA MET A 205 3.96 -7.52 -13.23
C MET A 205 2.60 -7.22 -12.57
N ARG A 206 1.81 -8.25 -12.23
CA ARG A 206 0.54 -8.10 -11.50
C ARG A 206 0.71 -7.67 -10.04
N SER A 207 1.91 -7.76 -9.50
CA SER A 207 2.29 -7.16 -8.20
C SER A 207 3.24 -5.97 -8.37
N TYR A 208 4.16 -6.00 -9.34
CA TYR A 208 5.16 -4.93 -9.52
C TYR A 208 4.54 -3.56 -9.83
N VAL A 209 3.42 -3.51 -10.56
CA VAL A 209 2.73 -2.24 -10.82
C VAL A 209 2.23 -1.57 -9.54
N CYS A 210 1.91 -2.34 -8.49
CA CYS A 210 1.54 -1.85 -7.16
C CYS A 210 2.79 -1.48 -6.35
N ALA A 211 3.83 -2.32 -6.42
CA ALA A 211 5.12 -2.13 -5.75
C ALA A 211 5.91 -0.91 -6.24
N GLN A 212 5.44 -0.21 -7.26
CA GLN A 212 5.95 1.11 -7.62
C GLN A 212 5.74 2.13 -6.50
N CYS A 213 4.69 1.98 -5.69
CA CYS A 213 4.23 3.01 -4.76
C CYS A 213 3.94 2.48 -3.36
N HIS A 214 3.36 1.27 -3.26
CA HIS A 214 2.93 0.65 -2.01
C HIS A 214 4.09 -0.09 -1.33
N VAL A 215 5.07 0.69 -0.89
CA VAL A 215 6.36 0.23 -0.36
C VAL A 215 6.92 1.20 0.67
N GLU A 216 7.82 0.71 1.51
CA GLU A 216 8.66 1.56 2.36
C GLU A 216 9.70 2.34 1.55
N TYR A 217 9.94 3.59 1.95
CA TYR A 217 10.94 4.45 1.32
C TYR A 217 11.48 5.53 2.26
N TYR A 218 12.68 6.00 1.94
CA TYR A 218 13.25 7.22 2.52
C TYR A 218 13.74 8.17 1.43
N PHE A 219 14.05 9.41 1.83
CA PHE A 219 14.71 10.38 0.97
C PHE A 219 16.22 10.38 1.24
N GLU A 220 17.00 10.09 0.20
CA GLU A 220 18.45 10.09 0.30
C GLU A 220 18.98 11.49 0.68
N PRO A 221 19.83 11.62 1.72
CA PRO A 221 20.38 12.89 2.15
C PRO A 221 21.13 13.62 1.03
N GLY A 222 20.91 14.93 0.92
CA GLY A 222 21.58 15.77 -0.06
C GLY A 222 21.05 15.66 -1.49
N THR A 223 20.38 14.56 -1.87
CA THR A 223 19.77 14.38 -3.22
C THR A 223 18.24 14.45 -3.21
N THR A 224 17.60 14.14 -2.07
CA THR A 224 16.15 13.92 -1.89
C THR A 224 15.55 12.85 -2.81
N LYS A 225 16.39 12.02 -3.43
CA LYS A 225 15.98 10.89 -4.23
C LYS A 225 15.20 9.89 -3.37
N VAL A 226 14.12 9.33 -3.94
CA VAL A 226 13.36 8.26 -3.28
C VAL A 226 14.15 6.95 -3.40
N VAL A 227 14.40 6.30 -2.28
CA VAL A 227 15.12 5.02 -2.22
C VAL A 227 14.32 4.02 -1.40
N PHE A 228 14.18 2.81 -1.92
CA PHE A 228 13.59 1.69 -1.18
C PHE A 228 14.70 0.92 -0.45
N PRO A 229 14.64 0.76 0.88
CA PRO A 229 15.73 0.22 1.72
C PRO A 229 15.83 -1.32 1.66
N TRP A 230 15.85 -1.89 0.46
CA TRP A 230 15.68 -3.33 0.24
C TRP A 230 16.99 -4.13 0.13
N ASP A 231 18.13 -3.47 0.22
CA ASP A 231 19.45 -4.05 -0.05
C ASP A 231 19.81 -5.19 0.92
N LYS A 232 19.23 -5.21 2.13
CA LYS A 232 19.36 -6.30 3.12
C LYS A 232 18.19 -7.29 3.11
N GLY A 233 17.12 -6.98 2.40
CA GLY A 233 15.88 -7.74 2.36
C GLY A 233 14.64 -6.88 2.62
N LEU A 234 13.47 -7.54 2.71
CA LEU A 234 12.17 -6.88 2.76
C LEU A 234 11.52 -6.95 4.15
N LYS A 235 12.14 -7.60 5.13
CA LYS A 235 11.56 -7.70 6.48
C LYS A 235 11.94 -6.49 7.34
N PRO A 236 11.17 -6.18 8.41
CA PRO A 236 11.44 -5.04 9.28
C PRO A 236 12.84 -5.05 9.89
N ASP A 237 13.33 -6.22 10.32
CA ASP A 237 14.67 -6.39 10.89
C ASP A 237 15.76 -6.12 9.87
N GLN A 238 15.61 -6.65 8.65
CA GLN A 238 16.56 -6.44 7.55
C GLN A 238 16.64 -4.97 7.13
N MET A 239 15.50 -4.29 7.03
CA MET A 239 15.47 -2.86 6.73
C MET A 239 16.05 -2.02 7.88
N TYR A 240 15.84 -2.42 9.13
CA TYR A 240 16.49 -1.76 10.26
C TYR A 240 18.01 -1.90 10.20
N GLU A 241 18.53 -3.09 9.84
CA GLU A 241 19.96 -3.30 9.60
C GLU A 241 20.49 -2.41 8.47
N TYR A 242 19.73 -2.25 7.38
CA TYR A 242 20.07 -1.30 6.32
C TYR A 242 20.21 0.13 6.87
N TYR A 243 19.23 0.62 7.65
CA TYR A 243 19.32 1.96 8.24
C TYR A 243 20.41 2.09 9.31
N ALA A 244 20.74 1.01 10.03
CA ALA A 244 21.81 1.00 11.03
C ALA A 244 23.20 1.22 10.40
N GLU A 245 23.39 0.83 9.13
CA GLU A 245 24.59 1.10 8.34
C GLU A 245 24.71 2.56 7.88
N LYS A 246 23.70 3.41 8.13
CA LYS A 246 23.64 4.84 7.77
C LYS A 246 23.87 5.07 6.27
N PRO A 247 23.02 4.49 5.41
CA PRO A 247 23.18 4.51 3.96
C PRO A 247 23.14 5.96 3.47
N SER A 248 24.11 6.34 2.63
CA SER A 248 24.27 7.72 2.16
C SER A 248 24.29 8.76 3.31
N ASN A 249 24.87 8.41 4.46
CA ASN A 249 24.90 9.21 5.70
C ASN A 249 23.51 9.50 6.29
N PHE A 250 22.49 8.70 5.97
CA PHE A 250 21.16 8.83 6.56
C PHE A 250 21.17 8.41 8.03
N ILE A 251 20.81 9.31 8.92
CA ILE A 251 20.78 9.06 10.37
C ILE A 251 19.34 8.88 10.86
N GLN A 252 18.41 9.70 10.39
CA GLN A 252 17.05 9.78 10.90
C GLN A 252 16.13 10.51 9.92
N ASP A 253 14.84 10.22 9.99
CA ASP A 253 13.80 11.04 9.38
C ASP A 253 13.52 12.30 10.21
N TRP A 254 13.47 12.15 11.54
CA TRP A 254 13.38 13.25 12.49
C TRP A 254 13.97 12.86 13.85
N GLN A 255 14.27 13.85 14.67
CA GLN A 255 14.57 13.63 16.08
C GLN A 255 13.31 13.84 16.90
N HIS A 256 12.91 12.84 17.70
CA HIS A 256 11.75 12.97 18.57
C HIS A 256 12.03 14.01 19.68
N PRO A 257 11.17 15.03 19.87
CA PRO A 257 11.50 16.18 20.72
C PRO A 257 11.55 15.86 22.21
N ASP A 258 10.80 14.86 22.68
CA ASP A 258 10.80 14.47 24.10
C ASP A 258 11.97 13.53 24.44
N SER A 259 12.02 12.35 23.82
CA SER A 259 13.08 11.35 24.07
C SER A 259 14.46 11.73 23.51
N LYS A 260 14.53 12.67 22.57
CA LYS A 260 15.71 13.01 21.76
C LYS A 260 16.25 11.84 20.92
N ALA A 261 15.49 10.75 20.81
CA ALA A 261 15.85 9.62 19.97
C ALA A 261 15.82 10.05 18.49
N ALA A 262 16.81 9.59 17.75
CA ALA A 262 16.82 9.69 16.30
C ALA A 262 15.81 8.67 15.78
N MET A 263 14.77 9.07 15.06
CA MET A 263 13.68 8.17 14.65
C MET A 263 13.73 7.80 13.17
N LEU A 264 13.07 6.71 12.85
CA LEU A 264 12.74 6.26 11.50
C LEU A 264 11.23 6.34 11.32
N LYS A 265 10.77 6.72 10.13
CA LYS A 265 9.37 6.60 9.72
C LYS A 265 9.26 5.43 8.74
N ALA A 266 8.27 4.55 8.94
CA ALA A 266 7.88 3.56 7.94
C ALA A 266 6.66 4.06 7.15
N GLN A 267 6.61 3.81 5.84
CA GLN A 267 5.52 4.22 4.96
C GLN A 267 4.98 3.02 4.20
N HIS A 268 3.69 2.70 4.38
CA HIS A 268 2.91 1.75 3.58
C HIS A 268 3.71 0.56 2.98
N PRO A 269 4.37 -0.28 3.81
CA PRO A 269 5.20 -1.40 3.34
C PRO A 269 4.34 -2.60 2.90
N ASP A 270 3.35 -2.35 2.04
CA ASP A 270 2.33 -3.34 1.66
C ASP A 270 2.97 -4.46 0.82
N PHE A 271 3.85 -4.13 -0.14
CA PHE A 271 4.54 -5.12 -0.95
C PHE A 271 5.48 -5.99 -0.13
N GLU A 272 6.23 -5.39 0.79
CA GLU A 272 7.19 -6.08 1.63
C GLU A 272 6.50 -7.03 2.61
N THR A 273 5.38 -6.58 3.17
CA THR A 273 4.52 -7.41 4.03
C THR A 273 3.86 -8.54 3.24
N TRP A 274 3.23 -8.24 2.10
CA TRP A 274 2.58 -9.24 1.24
C TRP A 274 3.56 -10.30 0.71
N SER A 275 4.73 -9.89 0.22
CA SER A 275 5.68 -10.79 -0.46
C SER A 275 6.23 -11.88 0.45
N THR A 276 6.20 -11.65 1.76
CA THR A 276 6.66 -12.60 2.79
C THR A 276 5.50 -13.37 3.44
N GLY A 277 4.25 -13.01 3.14
CA GLY A 277 3.04 -13.68 3.62
C GLY A 277 2.66 -14.92 2.80
N VAL A 278 1.66 -15.66 3.27
CA VAL A 278 1.22 -16.93 2.66
C VAL A 278 0.78 -16.74 1.21
N HIS A 279 -0.03 -15.71 0.92
CA HIS A 279 -0.52 -15.43 -0.43
C HIS A 279 0.63 -15.05 -1.38
N GLY A 280 1.50 -14.12 -0.98
CA GLY A 280 2.63 -13.70 -1.81
C GLY A 280 3.62 -14.84 -2.08
N LYS A 281 3.96 -15.64 -1.05
CA LYS A 281 4.81 -16.83 -1.20
C LYS A 281 4.18 -17.93 -2.07
N ALA A 282 2.86 -18.01 -2.11
CA ALA A 282 2.12 -18.92 -2.97
C ALA A 282 1.91 -18.40 -4.41
N GLY A 283 2.40 -17.18 -4.72
CA GLY A 283 2.30 -16.58 -6.05
C GLY A 283 0.97 -15.86 -6.32
N VAL A 284 0.13 -15.62 -5.31
CA VAL A 284 -1.11 -14.84 -5.47
C VAL A 284 -0.79 -13.35 -5.48
N SER A 285 -0.98 -12.71 -6.63
CA SER A 285 -0.63 -11.32 -6.90
C SER A 285 -1.59 -10.31 -6.26
N CYS A 286 -1.15 -9.05 -6.13
CA CYS A 286 -2.00 -7.94 -5.69
C CYS A 286 -3.28 -7.84 -6.55
N ALA A 287 -3.12 -7.99 -7.86
CA ALA A 287 -4.21 -7.91 -8.82
C ALA A 287 -5.19 -9.10 -8.75
N ASP A 288 -4.85 -10.23 -8.14
CA ASP A 288 -5.81 -11.33 -7.94
C ASP A 288 -6.93 -10.92 -6.97
N CYS A 289 -6.58 -10.20 -5.91
CA CYS A 289 -7.54 -9.79 -4.88
C CYS A 289 -8.13 -8.39 -5.13
N HIS A 290 -7.30 -7.41 -5.52
CA HIS A 290 -7.73 -6.00 -5.64
C HIS A 290 -8.19 -5.60 -7.05
N MET A 291 -7.90 -6.43 -8.05
CA MET A 291 -8.30 -6.20 -9.43
C MET A 291 -8.92 -7.47 -10.03
N PRO A 292 -9.92 -8.08 -9.38
CA PRO A 292 -10.45 -9.37 -9.82
C PRO A 292 -11.11 -9.26 -11.20
N TYR A 293 -11.25 -10.41 -11.86
CA TYR A 293 -11.99 -10.48 -13.10
C TYR A 293 -13.49 -10.28 -12.86
N MET A 294 -14.08 -9.34 -13.59
CA MET A 294 -15.50 -8.99 -13.54
C MET A 294 -16.16 -9.28 -14.89
N ARG A 295 -17.49 -9.32 -14.91
CA ARG A 295 -18.30 -9.44 -16.13
C ARG A 295 -19.37 -8.35 -16.19
N GLN A 296 -19.52 -7.72 -17.34
CA GLN A 296 -20.62 -6.82 -17.65
C GLN A 296 -21.12 -7.13 -19.06
N ASP A 297 -22.42 -7.35 -19.22
CA ASP A 297 -23.06 -7.68 -20.50
C ASP A 297 -22.38 -8.83 -21.27
N GLY A 298 -21.84 -9.81 -20.53
CA GLY A 298 -21.12 -10.97 -21.07
C GLY A 298 -19.63 -10.72 -21.37
N GLN A 299 -19.15 -9.48 -21.35
CA GLN A 299 -17.75 -9.13 -21.54
C GLN A 299 -16.96 -9.25 -20.24
N LYS A 300 -15.85 -9.99 -20.26
CA LYS A 300 -14.91 -10.11 -19.14
C LYS A 300 -13.94 -8.93 -19.15
N TYR A 301 -13.69 -8.33 -17.98
CA TYR A 301 -12.68 -7.29 -17.80
C TYR A 301 -12.02 -7.42 -16.43
N THR A 302 -10.90 -6.73 -16.22
CA THR A 302 -10.22 -6.67 -14.93
C THR A 302 -10.73 -5.44 -14.18
N SER A 303 -11.22 -5.62 -12.94
CA SER A 303 -11.64 -4.49 -12.10
C SER A 303 -10.48 -3.50 -11.94
N HIS A 304 -10.77 -2.21 -12.10
CA HIS A 304 -9.88 -1.10 -11.76
C HIS A 304 -10.43 -0.30 -10.57
N TRP A 305 -11.42 -0.83 -9.87
CA TRP A 305 -11.84 -0.33 -8.55
C TRP A 305 -10.90 -0.89 -7.49
N VAL A 306 -9.75 -0.23 -7.30
CA VAL A 306 -8.71 -0.65 -6.37
C VAL A 306 -9.12 -0.17 -4.98
N THR A 307 -9.75 -1.08 -4.24
CA THR A 307 -10.31 -0.81 -2.91
C THR A 307 -10.23 -2.08 -2.05
N SER A 308 -10.83 -2.06 -0.85
CA SER A 308 -10.95 -3.24 0.00
C SER A 308 -11.64 -4.41 -0.75
N PRO A 309 -11.00 -5.59 -0.89
CA PRO A 309 -11.59 -6.77 -1.53
C PRO A 309 -12.85 -7.26 -0.81
N LEU A 310 -13.03 -6.88 0.47
CA LEU A 310 -14.23 -7.21 1.24
C LEU A 310 -15.52 -6.64 0.65
N LYS A 311 -15.42 -5.64 -0.24
CA LYS A 311 -16.58 -5.07 -0.97
C LYS A 311 -17.06 -6.00 -2.10
N HIS A 312 -16.28 -7.00 -2.51
CA HIS A 312 -16.61 -7.91 -3.61
C HIS A 312 -15.89 -9.27 -3.48
N LEU A 313 -16.04 -9.89 -2.29
CA LEU A 313 -15.41 -11.17 -1.92
C LEU A 313 -15.60 -12.29 -2.94
N ASP A 314 -16.76 -12.39 -3.58
CA ASP A 314 -17.03 -13.43 -4.58
C ASP A 314 -16.03 -13.40 -5.73
N ALA A 315 -15.69 -12.21 -6.21
CA ALA A 315 -14.76 -12.05 -7.32
C ALA A 315 -13.29 -12.13 -6.87
N SER A 316 -12.99 -11.66 -5.67
CA SER A 316 -11.62 -11.57 -5.13
C SER A 316 -11.11 -12.85 -4.47
N CYS A 317 -12.01 -13.66 -3.90
CA CYS A 317 -11.63 -14.78 -3.04
C CYS A 317 -12.25 -16.11 -3.50
N SER A 318 -13.53 -16.11 -3.90
CA SER A 318 -14.25 -17.36 -4.21
C SER A 318 -13.79 -18.06 -5.50
N THR A 319 -12.84 -17.48 -6.22
CA THR A 319 -12.16 -18.13 -7.36
C THR A 319 -11.18 -19.22 -6.91
N CYS A 320 -10.66 -19.12 -5.69
CA CYS A 320 -9.70 -20.06 -5.10
C CYS A 320 -10.24 -20.75 -3.82
N HIS A 321 -11.24 -20.14 -3.18
CA HIS A 321 -11.78 -20.56 -1.89
C HIS A 321 -13.27 -20.93 -2.01
N ASP A 322 -13.66 -22.12 -1.56
CA ASP A 322 -15.03 -22.64 -1.68
C ASP A 322 -15.84 -22.58 -0.36
N GLN A 323 -15.25 -22.05 0.71
CA GLN A 323 -15.85 -21.98 2.06
C GLN A 323 -17.03 -20.99 2.16
N GLY A 324 -17.21 -20.12 1.16
CA GLY A 324 -18.27 -19.10 1.12
C GLY A 324 -17.86 -17.75 1.72
N THR A 325 -18.48 -16.68 1.23
CA THR A 325 -18.08 -15.30 1.52
C THR A 325 -18.27 -14.87 2.97
N ALA A 326 -19.26 -15.43 3.67
CA ALA A 326 -19.47 -15.17 5.10
C ALA A 326 -18.27 -15.65 5.93
N TRP A 327 -17.83 -16.89 5.69
CA TRP A 327 -16.67 -17.46 6.38
C TRP A 327 -15.39 -16.70 6.03
N LEU A 328 -15.17 -16.40 4.74
CA LEU A 328 -14.00 -15.64 4.29
C LEU A 328 -13.93 -14.26 4.95
N LYS A 329 -15.06 -13.55 5.01
CA LYS A 329 -15.15 -12.26 5.70
C LYS A 329 -14.79 -12.39 7.18
N GLU A 330 -15.33 -13.38 7.87
CA GLU A 330 -15.04 -13.64 9.28
C GLU A 330 -13.55 -13.90 9.51
N GLN A 331 -12.88 -14.68 8.65
CA GLN A 331 -11.44 -14.91 8.77
C GLN A 331 -10.63 -13.61 8.65
N VAL A 332 -10.96 -12.77 7.66
CA VAL A 332 -10.31 -11.46 7.51
C VAL A 332 -10.53 -10.61 8.75
N GLN A 333 -11.78 -10.51 9.24
CA GLN A 333 -12.10 -9.70 10.41
C GLN A 333 -11.39 -10.18 11.67
N THR A 334 -11.30 -11.50 11.90
CA THR A 334 -10.57 -12.06 13.04
C THR A 334 -9.09 -11.66 13.01
N ILE A 335 -8.43 -11.81 11.86
CA ILE A 335 -7.03 -11.41 11.68
C ILE A 335 -6.85 -9.91 11.92
N GLN A 336 -7.72 -9.09 11.33
CA GLN A 336 -7.63 -7.63 11.46
C GLN A 336 -7.85 -7.17 12.90
N ASN A 337 -8.80 -7.76 13.62
CA ASN A 337 -9.05 -7.44 15.02
C ASN A 337 -7.85 -7.79 15.92
N HIS A 338 -7.24 -8.96 15.75
CA HIS A 338 -6.06 -9.35 16.53
C HIS A 338 -4.86 -8.47 16.21
N SER A 339 -4.64 -8.17 14.92
CA SER A 339 -3.55 -7.29 14.48
C SER A 339 -3.72 -5.89 15.07
N TRP A 340 -4.94 -5.34 15.01
CA TRP A 340 -5.27 -4.05 15.61
C TRP A 340 -5.00 -4.00 17.12
N GLN A 341 -5.48 -4.99 17.87
CA GLN A 341 -5.30 -5.03 19.34
C GLN A 341 -3.81 -5.00 19.73
N LEU A 342 -3.00 -5.79 19.03
CA LEU A 342 -1.58 -5.89 19.33
C LEU A 342 -0.79 -4.67 18.82
N GLN A 343 -1.12 -4.16 17.64
CA GLN A 343 -0.55 -2.91 17.10
C GLN A 343 -0.83 -1.73 18.02
N HIS A 344 -2.06 -1.57 18.50
CA HIS A 344 -2.42 -0.50 19.44
C HIS A 344 -1.65 -0.63 20.77
N SER A 345 -1.53 -1.85 21.29
CA SER A 345 -0.73 -2.14 22.49
C SER A 345 0.75 -1.79 22.29
N ALA A 346 1.32 -2.11 21.12
CA ALA A 346 2.68 -1.74 20.75
C ALA A 346 2.86 -0.22 20.66
N GLY A 347 1.94 0.48 20.01
CA GLY A 347 1.99 1.93 19.87
C GLY A 347 1.92 2.66 21.21
N LEU A 348 1.07 2.19 22.13
CA LEU A 348 1.00 2.70 23.50
C LEU A 348 2.28 2.40 24.31
N ALA A 349 2.91 1.25 24.10
CA ALA A 349 4.18 0.91 24.74
C ALA A 349 5.32 1.83 24.26
N VAL A 350 5.38 2.12 22.95
CA VAL A 350 6.33 3.07 22.36
C VAL A 350 6.14 4.47 22.95
N ALA A 351 4.89 4.95 23.07
CA ALA A 351 4.58 6.24 23.66
C ALA A 351 5.07 6.33 25.13
N LYS A 352 4.85 5.28 25.92
CA LYS A 352 5.36 5.18 27.30
C LYS A 352 6.88 5.18 27.36
N ALA A 353 7.56 4.52 26.41
CA ALA A 353 9.01 4.52 26.33
C ALA A 353 9.57 5.92 26.04
N HIS A 354 8.94 6.68 25.14
CA HIS A 354 9.32 8.08 24.91
C HIS A 354 9.18 8.94 26.17
N GLU A 355 8.09 8.77 26.93
CA GLU A 355 7.88 9.48 28.19
C GLU A 355 8.93 9.12 29.26
N ALA A 356 9.23 7.83 29.42
CA ALA A 356 10.25 7.37 30.37
C ALA A 356 11.63 7.93 30.04
N ILE A 357 12.03 7.91 28.76
CA ILE A 357 13.31 8.46 28.28
C ILE A 357 13.38 9.97 28.51
N LYS A 358 12.27 10.69 28.27
CA LYS A 358 12.20 12.13 28.55
C LYS A 358 12.49 12.40 30.04
N LYS A 359 11.76 11.72 30.95
CA LYS A 359 11.92 11.89 32.40
C LYS A 359 13.34 11.54 32.85
N ALA A 360 13.91 10.45 32.35
CA ALA A 360 15.28 10.06 32.66
C ALA A 360 16.30 11.12 32.19
N GLY A 361 16.11 11.68 30.99
CA GLY A 361 16.98 12.72 30.45
C GLY A 361 16.95 14.05 31.20
N GLU A 362 15.95 14.28 32.06
CA GLU A 362 15.83 15.48 32.92
C GLU A 362 16.55 15.29 34.28
N VAL A 363 17.01 14.08 34.60
CA VAL A 363 17.71 13.78 35.87
C VAL A 363 19.15 14.32 35.84
N PRO A 364 19.60 15.08 36.87
CA PRO A 364 20.99 15.51 36.98
C PRO A 364 21.96 14.32 37.03
N ASN A 365 23.07 14.42 36.30
CA ASN A 365 24.10 13.37 36.22
C ASN A 365 23.57 12.00 35.74
N VAL A 366 22.51 11.98 34.93
CA VAL A 366 21.98 10.76 34.30
C VAL A 366 23.09 10.01 33.54
N ASP A 367 23.09 8.69 33.64
CA ASP A 367 24.01 7.83 32.88
C ASP A 367 23.73 7.96 31.38
N GLN A 368 24.64 8.60 30.66
CA GLN A 368 24.50 8.86 29.23
C GLN A 368 24.53 7.59 28.38
N ALA A 369 25.24 6.54 28.81
CA ALA A 369 25.34 5.29 28.05
C ALA A 369 24.02 4.52 28.11
N GLU A 370 23.42 4.38 29.29
CA GLU A 370 22.11 3.74 29.44
C GLU A 370 20.99 4.58 28.80
N LEU A 371 21.08 5.92 28.85
CA LEU A 371 20.13 6.79 28.16
C LEU A 371 20.24 6.67 26.63
N ALA A 372 21.46 6.54 26.09
CA ALA A 372 21.67 6.27 24.67
C ALA A 372 21.12 4.90 24.24
N LYS A 373 21.31 3.87 25.07
CA LYS A 373 20.71 2.54 24.86
C LYS A 373 19.19 2.60 24.86
N ALA A 374 18.58 3.35 25.78
CA ALA A 374 17.14 3.54 25.83
C ALA A 374 16.61 4.21 24.55
N ARG A 375 17.33 5.22 24.03
CA ARG A 375 17.00 5.91 22.77
C ARG A 375 17.08 4.99 21.55
N GLU A 376 18.09 4.12 21.48
CA GLU A 376 18.19 3.13 20.41
C GLU A 376 17.07 2.09 20.47
N LEU A 377 16.75 1.61 21.68
CA LEU A 377 15.65 0.66 21.89
C LEU A 377 14.29 1.26 21.49
N VAL A 378 14.00 2.52 21.82
CA VAL A 378 12.74 3.14 21.39
C VAL A 378 12.73 3.43 19.88
N ARG A 379 13.87 3.79 19.27
CA ARG A 379 14.01 3.90 17.81
C ARG A 379 13.63 2.59 17.13
N LYS A 380 14.17 1.47 17.61
CA LYS A 380 13.85 0.14 17.07
C LYS A 380 12.40 -0.27 17.35
N ALA A 381 11.92 -0.08 18.58
CA ALA A 381 10.54 -0.38 18.94
C ALA A 381 9.53 0.35 18.05
N GLN A 382 9.75 1.65 17.83
CA GLN A 382 8.90 2.45 16.97
C GLN A 382 8.99 2.03 15.51
N TRP A 383 10.18 1.73 14.99
CA TRP A 383 10.32 1.21 13.63
C TRP A 383 9.46 -0.04 13.39
N TYR A 384 9.48 -0.98 14.33
CA TYR A 384 8.72 -2.23 14.22
C TYR A 384 7.21 -1.97 14.33
N TRP A 385 6.77 -1.14 15.28
CA TRP A 385 5.36 -0.75 15.37
C TRP A 385 4.88 -0.02 14.12
N ASP A 386 5.64 0.96 13.65
CA ASP A 386 5.27 1.80 12.52
C ASP A 386 5.25 1.03 11.19
N PHE A 387 6.15 0.05 11.02
CA PHE A 387 6.12 -0.86 9.87
C PHE A 387 4.76 -1.57 9.75
N VAL A 388 4.16 -1.96 10.88
CA VAL A 388 2.82 -2.56 10.90
C VAL A 388 1.74 -1.48 10.78
N ALA A 389 1.84 -0.39 11.56
CA ALA A 389 0.81 0.65 11.62
C ALA A 389 0.64 1.42 10.30
N ALA A 390 1.68 1.48 9.48
CA ALA A 390 1.64 2.10 8.17
C ALA A 390 1.12 1.15 7.06
N GLU A 391 1.05 -0.16 7.30
CA GLU A 391 0.59 -1.16 6.33
C GLU A 391 -0.95 -1.26 6.27
N ASN A 392 -1.51 -1.32 5.07
CA ASN A 392 -2.93 -1.04 4.85
C ASN A 392 -3.87 -2.24 5.04
N SER A 393 -3.36 -3.47 5.13
CA SER A 393 -4.20 -4.68 5.21
C SER A 393 -4.73 -4.94 6.62
N MET A 394 -4.23 -4.21 7.62
CA MET A 394 -4.42 -4.50 9.03
C MET A 394 -4.02 -5.95 9.34
N GLY A 395 -2.84 -6.35 8.84
CA GLY A 395 -2.23 -7.67 9.06
C GLY A 395 -2.70 -8.79 8.16
N PHE A 396 -3.73 -8.62 7.33
CA PHE A 396 -4.22 -9.70 6.46
C PHE A 396 -3.19 -10.17 5.42
N HIS A 397 -2.32 -9.29 4.93
CA HIS A 397 -1.28 -9.67 3.97
C HIS A 397 -0.25 -10.64 4.57
N ASN A 398 0.08 -10.51 5.86
CA ASN A 398 0.98 -11.42 6.56
C ASN A 398 0.73 -11.42 8.08
N PRO A 399 -0.26 -12.20 8.56
CA PRO A 399 -0.69 -12.15 9.96
C PRO A 399 0.41 -12.57 10.94
N ASP A 400 1.18 -13.59 10.58
CA ASP A 400 2.26 -14.14 11.40
C ASP A 400 3.37 -13.11 11.64
N GLN A 401 3.89 -12.52 10.56
CA GLN A 401 4.91 -11.47 10.68
C GLN A 401 4.39 -10.27 11.46
N VAL A 402 3.16 -9.82 11.18
CA VAL A 402 2.59 -8.64 11.85
C VAL A 402 2.50 -8.85 13.36
N LEU A 403 1.95 -9.98 13.80
CA LEU A 403 1.85 -10.26 15.24
C LEU A 403 3.24 -10.39 15.90
N ASN A 404 4.19 -11.06 15.23
CA ASN A 404 5.57 -11.16 15.72
C ASN A 404 6.25 -9.78 15.83
N THR A 405 6.09 -8.94 14.82
CA THR A 405 6.66 -7.59 14.75
C THR A 405 6.10 -6.70 15.86
N CYS A 406 4.79 -6.74 16.12
CA CYS A 406 4.20 -5.99 17.23
C CYS A 406 4.66 -6.51 18.60
N GLY A 407 4.77 -7.82 18.79
CA GLY A 407 5.30 -8.40 20.03
C GLY A 407 6.73 -7.93 20.33
N GLN A 408 7.58 -7.91 19.30
CA GLN A 408 8.95 -7.38 19.38
C GLN A 408 8.98 -5.88 19.70
N ALA A 409 8.09 -5.08 19.08
CA ALA A 409 7.96 -3.66 19.38
C ALA A 409 7.59 -3.42 20.86
N ILE A 410 6.67 -4.20 21.41
CA ILE A 410 6.27 -4.14 22.84
C ILE A 410 7.47 -4.47 23.73
N GLU A 411 8.15 -5.58 23.47
CA GLU A 411 9.30 -6.02 24.28
C GLU A 411 10.41 -4.95 24.28
N MET A 412 10.77 -4.42 23.11
CA MET A 412 11.80 -3.38 22.99
C MET A 412 11.39 -2.08 23.68
N SER A 413 10.10 -1.73 23.65
CA SER A 413 9.58 -0.57 24.37
C SER A 413 9.78 -0.72 25.88
N TYR A 414 9.48 -1.88 26.46
CA TYR A 414 9.71 -2.12 27.89
C TYR A 414 11.20 -2.17 28.26
N LYS A 415 12.05 -2.74 27.41
CA LYS A 415 13.52 -2.67 27.59
C LYS A 415 14.03 -1.23 27.51
N ALA A 416 13.43 -0.38 26.66
CA ALA A 416 13.78 1.04 26.60
C ALA A 416 13.42 1.76 27.91
N ILE A 417 12.25 1.46 28.48
CA ILE A 417 11.83 1.98 29.79
C ILE A 417 12.78 1.52 30.90
N GLU A 418 13.14 0.24 30.91
CA GLU A 418 14.10 -0.32 31.87
C GLU A 418 15.46 0.38 31.80
N ALA A 419 16.01 0.54 30.59
CA ALA A 419 17.26 1.24 30.36
C ALA A 419 17.17 2.73 30.78
N ALA A 420 16.04 3.39 30.52
CA ALA A 420 15.82 4.77 30.96
C ALA A 420 15.78 4.89 32.50
N ASN A 421 15.09 3.97 33.18
CA ASN A 421 15.03 3.93 34.65
C ASN A 421 16.41 3.66 35.26
N LYS A 422 17.16 2.72 34.68
CA LYS A 422 18.55 2.46 35.08
C LYS A 422 19.42 3.70 34.89
N ALA A 423 19.27 4.39 33.77
CA ALA A 423 20.01 5.62 33.49
C ALA A 423 19.76 6.71 34.55
N ALA A 424 18.51 6.79 35.03
CA ALA A 424 18.06 7.72 36.08
C ALA A 424 18.41 7.27 37.51
N GLY A 425 19.02 6.09 37.70
CA GLY A 425 19.30 5.54 39.04
C GLY A 425 18.07 5.09 39.82
N VAL A 426 16.93 4.85 39.14
CA VAL A 426 15.73 4.31 39.75
C VAL A 426 15.88 2.79 39.85
N GLY A 427 15.99 2.27 41.09
CA GLY A 427 16.09 0.83 41.34
C GLY A 427 14.88 0.09 40.78
N ILE A 428 15.13 -0.91 39.94
CA ILE A 428 14.10 -1.80 39.40
C ILE A 428 13.85 -2.86 40.47
N LEU A 429 12.66 -2.86 41.09
CA LEU A 429 12.21 -3.89 42.03
C LEU A 429 11.74 -5.14 41.29
#